data_AF-A0A316B797-F1
#
_entry.id   AF-A0A316B797-F1
#
_cell.length_a   1.000
_cell.length_b   1.000
_cell.length_c   1.000
_cell.angle_alpha   90.00
_cell.angle_beta   90.00
_cell.angle_gamma   90.00
#
_symmetry.space_group_name_H-M   'P 1'
#
loop_
_entity.id
_entity.type
_entity.pdbx_description
1 polymer ?
#
loop_
_entity_poly.entity_id
_entity_poly.type
_entity_poly.pdbx_seq_one_letter_code
_entity_poly.pdbx_strand_id
1 'polypeptide(L)'
;MKRCPVCGVMMGDNVARCSMCKYDFQKASQGNNDEAAAEAKKILDQKQAENIARAEAKRSEEEKRILEALDKLKRDYANMQEQFEAERAKLDKEFTTFQKKKLAEQEALEKSVDTIRDEVIEARDKRDSLRKEANEMMDQARKKSQKEHDEMIEAARIEQQKIYEETQKQTEQLAAQVEKEYAAALAQRDELIAQAKEVQAMMDNADKIKAEKEKEIKACEAKIVKLGEDFEKEKIKIAEENKKIAEKQAAEVLKMKQEAERDRDIAAAEKEKLIAEAQAERDKIIVHLEERNKQAQAELDDMTEKAKAVMVEAEAAMTRRDQLNTEIATFEKEVAQQRRDLEETMEASRKELEEAEDKKAKAEKEFSEYKKESADIQDQIKGLQAELKEAKEIIADSKNATVLAEAAAQEIVLNAEKQSVFLKQAALSESEKGKMLDQIEELEKQVKEKEMEKAELEKKLASLDAAIAELEKKVRSGGGAGAPMEYIVETVEHNKSSEVNVEALSKLLKKKSAEGWTLISVVDDDGGKLISSMGGGSEAGLSSLSGSPFSQKEDRLVLIFGRPMK
;
A
#
# COMPACT_ATOMS: atom_id res chain seq x y z
N MET A 1 -5.98 37.60 84.12
CA MET A 1 -5.06 37.28 83.00
C MET A 1 -4.35 38.54 82.57
N LYS A 2 -3.02 38.51 82.44
CA LYS A 2 -2.19 39.64 81.98
C LYS A 2 -1.93 39.51 80.47
N ARG A 3 -2.02 40.61 79.73
CA ARG A 3 -1.60 40.67 78.32
C ARG A 3 -0.15 41.08 78.23
N CYS A 4 0.67 40.37 77.46
CA CYS A 4 2.04 40.80 77.22
C CYS A 4 2.04 42.10 76.37
N PRO A 5 2.69 43.19 76.83
CA PRO A 5 2.70 44.45 76.09
C PRO A 5 3.51 44.38 74.78
N VAL A 6 4.38 43.38 74.63
CA VAL A 6 5.26 43.24 73.45
C VAL A 6 4.67 42.35 72.36
N CYS A 7 4.12 41.18 72.71
CA CYS A 7 3.60 40.22 71.72
C CYS A 7 2.09 40.00 71.79
N GLY A 8 1.38 40.69 72.69
CA GLY A 8 -0.09 40.68 72.76
C GLY A 8 -0.74 39.39 73.28
N VAL A 9 0.05 38.35 73.61
CA VAL A 9 -0.44 37.04 74.08
C VAL A 9 -0.99 37.15 75.51
N MET A 10 -2.15 36.54 75.73
CA MET A 10 -2.84 36.45 77.01
C MET A 10 -2.23 35.37 77.88
N MET A 11 -1.88 35.71 79.11
CA MET A 11 -1.12 34.85 80.03
C MET A 11 -1.77 34.84 81.41
N GLY A 12 -1.57 33.76 82.16
CA GLY A 12 -2.02 33.67 83.55
C GLY A 12 -1.39 34.75 84.45
N ASP A 13 -2.08 35.18 85.50
CA ASP A 13 -1.64 36.32 86.33
C ASP A 13 -0.33 36.08 87.11
N ASN A 14 0.05 34.81 87.28
CA ASN A 14 1.25 34.36 88.00
C ASN A 14 2.48 34.12 87.09
N VAL A 15 2.39 34.46 85.80
CA VAL A 15 3.48 34.18 84.85
C VAL A 15 4.57 35.26 84.94
N ALA A 16 5.78 34.88 85.36
CA ALA A 16 6.92 35.79 85.52
C ALA A 16 7.51 36.27 84.17
N ARG A 17 7.48 35.43 83.13
CA ARG A 17 8.01 35.75 81.79
C ARG A 17 7.09 35.32 80.66
N CYS A 18 7.02 36.12 79.59
CA CYS A 18 6.23 35.76 78.43
C CYS A 18 6.76 34.48 77.74
N SER A 19 5.91 33.52 77.37
CA SER A 19 6.30 32.27 76.72
C SER A 19 6.81 32.49 75.29
N MET A 20 6.21 33.45 74.59
CA MET A 20 6.52 33.78 73.19
C MET A 20 7.75 34.69 73.05
N CYS A 21 7.72 35.86 73.69
CA CYS A 21 8.78 36.88 73.57
C CYS A 21 9.71 36.99 74.79
N LYS A 22 9.51 36.17 75.83
CA LYS A 22 10.33 36.17 77.05
C LYS A 22 10.34 37.49 77.85
N TYR A 23 9.43 38.42 77.55
CA TYR A 23 9.18 39.64 78.32
C TYR A 23 9.03 39.35 79.82
N ASP A 24 9.89 39.96 80.64
CA ASP A 24 9.96 39.72 82.08
C ASP A 24 9.05 40.70 82.83
N PHE A 25 7.92 40.18 83.32
CA PHE A 25 6.92 40.97 84.03
C PHE A 25 7.38 41.38 85.43
N GLN A 26 8.33 40.65 86.03
CA GLN A 26 8.89 41.02 87.33
C GLN A 26 9.86 42.20 87.19
N LYS A 27 10.71 42.17 86.16
CA LYS A 27 11.64 43.27 85.82
C LYS A 27 10.88 44.55 85.43
N ALA A 28 9.79 44.39 84.69
CA ALA A 28 8.84 45.46 84.36
C ALA A 28 8.19 46.10 85.62
N SER A 29 7.76 45.27 86.59
CA SER A 29 7.13 45.75 87.83
C SER A 29 8.04 46.55 88.76
N GLN A 30 9.36 46.46 88.56
CA GLN A 30 10.38 47.21 89.32
C GLN A 30 10.71 48.59 88.73
N GLY A 31 9.98 49.02 87.68
CA GLY A 31 10.16 50.32 87.03
C GLY A 31 10.96 50.29 85.72
N ASN A 32 11.60 49.16 85.38
CA ASN A 32 12.42 49.02 84.16
C ASN A 32 11.61 48.43 82.98
N ASN A 33 10.47 49.02 82.68
CA ASN A 33 9.56 48.56 81.62
C ASN A 33 10.21 48.56 80.23
N ASP A 34 11.00 49.60 79.94
CA ASP A 34 11.60 49.80 78.61
C ASP A 34 12.72 48.80 78.33
N GLU A 35 13.54 48.48 79.34
CA GLU A 35 14.58 47.45 79.22
C GLU A 35 13.98 46.05 79.01
N ALA A 36 12.93 45.72 79.77
CA ALA A 36 12.22 44.45 79.60
C ALA A 36 11.55 44.33 78.23
N ALA A 37 11.03 45.45 77.68
CA ALA A 37 10.42 45.50 76.35
C ALA A 37 11.46 45.39 75.24
N ALA A 38 12.60 46.08 75.37
CA ALA A 38 13.70 46.03 74.41
C ALA A 38 14.35 44.63 74.34
N GLU A 39 14.55 43.97 75.49
CA GLU A 39 15.09 42.61 75.56
C GLU A 39 14.14 41.60 74.90
N ALA A 40 12.84 41.71 75.15
CA ALA A 40 11.82 40.87 74.53
C ALA A 40 11.69 41.09 73.01
N LYS A 41 11.80 42.35 72.57
CA LYS A 41 11.79 42.69 71.15
C LYS A 41 13.02 42.13 70.42
N LYS A 42 14.21 42.25 71.02
CA LYS A 42 15.45 41.67 70.49
C LYS A 42 15.35 40.15 70.32
N ILE A 43 14.74 39.45 71.28
CA ILE A 43 14.50 37.99 71.20
C ILE A 43 13.50 37.64 70.10
N LEU A 44 12.43 38.44 69.91
CA LEU A 44 11.49 38.25 68.81
C LEU A 44 12.16 38.47 67.44
N ASP A 45 12.92 39.54 67.30
CA ASP A 45 13.64 39.87 66.06
C ASP A 45 14.66 38.77 65.71
N GLN A 46 15.39 38.25 66.72
CA GLN A 46 16.30 37.10 66.55
C GLN A 46 15.55 35.83 66.11
N LYS A 47 14.43 35.49 66.74
CA LYS A 47 13.61 34.33 66.35
C LYS A 47 13.01 34.49 64.95
N GLN A 48 12.61 35.69 64.57
CA GLN A 48 12.11 35.97 63.23
C GLN A 48 13.23 35.81 62.19
N ALA A 49 14.42 36.35 62.47
CA ALA A 49 15.59 36.17 61.60
C ALA A 49 16.00 34.69 61.47
N GLU A 50 16.01 33.93 62.56
CA GLU A 50 16.29 32.48 62.52
C GLU A 50 15.23 31.69 61.74
N ASN A 51 13.95 32.05 61.88
CA ASN A 51 12.87 31.39 61.13
C ASN A 51 12.92 31.73 59.64
N ILE A 52 13.24 32.97 59.28
CA ILE A 52 13.46 33.39 57.89
C ILE A 52 14.66 32.63 57.32
N ALA A 53 15.80 32.61 58.02
CA ALA A 53 16.98 31.88 57.56
C ALA A 53 16.74 30.36 57.43
N ARG A 54 15.97 29.74 58.33
CA ARG A 54 15.57 28.33 58.21
C ARG A 54 14.61 28.09 57.04
N ALA A 55 13.68 29.01 56.79
CA ALA A 55 12.77 28.91 55.65
C ALA A 55 13.52 29.08 54.32
N GLU A 56 14.45 30.02 54.23
CA GLU A 56 15.32 30.23 53.07
C GLU A 56 16.25 29.03 52.83
N ALA A 57 16.86 28.47 53.88
CA ALA A 57 17.69 27.27 53.77
C ALA A 57 16.89 26.06 53.25
N LYS A 58 15.66 25.86 53.76
CA LYS A 58 14.76 24.80 53.27
C LYS A 58 14.35 25.03 51.82
N ARG A 59 14.00 26.26 51.43
CA ARG A 59 13.67 26.60 50.04
C ARG A 59 14.85 26.34 49.11
N SER A 60 16.06 26.74 49.51
CA SER A 60 17.28 26.50 48.72
C SER A 60 17.59 25.01 48.58
N GLU A 61 17.40 24.19 49.62
CA GLU A 61 17.54 22.73 49.51
C GLU A 61 16.46 22.10 48.61
N GLU A 62 15.22 22.56 48.71
CA GLU A 62 14.11 22.08 47.87
C GLU A 62 14.32 22.48 46.40
N GLU A 63 14.73 23.71 46.11
CA GLU A 63 15.11 24.17 44.77
C GLU A 63 16.26 23.33 44.20
N LYS A 64 17.29 23.05 45.01
CA LYS A 64 18.40 22.19 44.59
C LYS A 64 17.94 20.77 44.24
N ARG A 65 17.04 20.18 45.04
CA ARG A 65 16.46 18.85 44.75
C ARG A 65 15.62 18.86 43.49
N ILE A 66 14.83 19.91 43.26
CA ILE A 66 14.01 20.06 42.05
C ILE A 66 14.90 20.20 40.82
N LEU A 67 15.98 20.99 40.89
CA LEU A 67 16.96 21.13 39.81
C LEU A 67 17.69 19.80 39.52
N GLU A 68 18.12 19.08 40.56
CA GLU A 68 18.73 17.75 40.39
C GLU A 68 17.76 16.74 39.76
N ALA A 69 16.48 16.76 40.14
CA ALA A 69 15.45 15.92 39.55
C ALA A 69 15.16 16.30 38.08
N LEU A 70 15.13 17.59 37.75
CA LEU A 70 14.98 18.08 36.38
C LEU A 70 16.17 17.69 35.50
N ASP A 71 17.39 17.79 36.01
CA ASP A 71 18.59 17.40 35.26
C ASP A 71 18.69 15.88 35.09
N LYS A 72 18.15 15.10 36.04
CA LYS A 72 18.00 13.66 35.87
C LYS A 72 16.95 13.35 34.79
N LEU A 73 15.77 13.96 34.86
CA LEU A 73 14.70 13.77 33.87
C LEU A 73 15.13 14.18 32.45
N LYS A 74 15.89 15.27 32.31
CA LYS A 74 16.44 15.69 31.01
C LYS A 74 17.41 14.66 30.45
N ARG A 75 18.29 14.11 31.29
CA ARG A 75 19.23 13.04 30.88
C ARG A 75 18.49 11.76 30.50
N ASP A 76 17.51 11.35 31.31
CA ASP A 76 16.71 10.16 31.03
C ASP A 76 15.90 10.33 29.74
N TYR A 77 15.32 11.51 29.49
CA TYR A 77 14.62 11.83 28.25
C TYR A 77 15.56 11.81 27.03
N ALA A 78 16.75 12.41 27.14
CA ALA A 78 17.74 12.39 26.06
C ALA A 78 18.19 10.96 25.72
N ASN A 79 18.45 10.13 26.74
CA ASN A 79 18.81 8.73 26.56
C ASN A 79 17.69 7.92 25.90
N MET A 80 16.44 8.10 26.35
CA MET A 80 15.28 7.42 25.76
C MET A 80 15.05 7.86 24.31
N GLN A 81 15.24 9.13 23.99
CA GLN A 81 15.11 9.64 22.63
C GLN A 81 16.22 9.08 21.72
N GLU A 82 17.45 8.99 22.20
CA GLU A 82 18.56 8.37 21.45
C GLU A 82 18.31 6.87 21.22
N GLN A 83 17.81 6.14 22.22
CA GLN A 83 17.41 4.73 22.06
C GLN A 83 16.28 4.56 21.04
N PHE A 84 15.27 5.43 21.09
CA PHE A 84 14.16 5.40 20.13
C PHE A 84 14.64 5.70 18.70
N GLU A 85 15.48 6.71 18.52
CA GLU A 85 16.04 7.03 17.20
C GLU A 85 16.93 5.90 16.67
N ALA A 86 17.70 5.24 17.54
CA ALA A 86 18.50 4.07 17.18
C ALA A 86 17.65 2.86 16.78
N GLU A 87 16.59 2.54 17.54
CA GLU A 87 15.66 1.46 17.19
C GLU A 87 14.86 1.76 15.93
N ARG A 88 14.40 3.01 15.76
CA ARG A 88 13.75 3.44 14.53
C ARG A 88 14.67 3.28 13.33
N ALA A 89 15.92 3.74 13.42
CA ALA A 89 16.90 3.57 12.34
C ALA A 89 17.21 2.10 12.06
N LYS A 90 17.20 1.24 13.08
CA LYS A 90 17.36 -0.21 12.94
C LYS A 90 16.16 -0.83 12.21
N LEU A 91 14.93 -0.51 12.63
CA LEU A 91 13.70 -0.98 12.01
C LEU A 91 13.57 -0.48 10.56
N ASP A 92 13.90 0.77 10.26
CA ASP A 92 13.89 1.30 8.90
C ASP A 92 14.91 0.55 8.00
N LYS A 93 16.09 0.20 8.54
CA LYS A 93 17.07 -0.64 7.82
C LYS A 93 16.59 -2.07 7.61
N GLU A 94 15.97 -2.68 8.62
CA GLU A 94 15.41 -4.02 8.54
C GLU A 94 14.25 -4.06 7.54
N PHE A 95 13.35 -3.08 7.57
CA PHE A 95 12.22 -2.95 6.66
C PHE A 95 12.67 -2.73 5.22
N THR A 96 13.63 -1.84 4.97
CA THR A 96 14.19 -1.64 3.62
C THR A 96 14.93 -2.88 3.10
N THR A 97 15.63 -3.60 3.98
CA THR A 97 16.28 -4.88 3.63
C THR A 97 15.24 -5.95 3.31
N PHE A 98 14.16 -6.04 4.08
CA PHE A 98 13.05 -6.94 3.84
C PHE A 98 12.35 -6.65 2.53
N GLN A 99 12.02 -5.38 2.24
CA GLN A 99 11.44 -4.97 0.97
C GLN A 99 12.34 -5.31 -0.22
N LYS A 100 13.66 -5.05 -0.13
CA LYS A 100 14.62 -5.44 -1.18
C LYS A 100 14.66 -6.95 -1.39
N LYS A 101 14.66 -7.74 -0.31
CA LYS A 101 14.60 -9.21 -0.41
C LYS A 101 13.30 -9.68 -1.06
N LYS A 102 12.16 -9.09 -0.71
CA LYS A 102 10.87 -9.44 -1.29
C LYS A 102 10.77 -9.07 -2.77
N LEU A 103 11.28 -7.92 -3.18
CA LEU A 103 11.36 -7.55 -4.58
C LEU A 103 12.29 -8.48 -5.36
N ALA A 104 13.44 -8.83 -4.81
CA ALA A 104 14.36 -9.79 -5.45
C ALA A 104 13.76 -11.21 -5.56
N GLU A 105 13.01 -11.66 -4.54
CA GLU A 105 12.27 -12.92 -4.55
C GLU A 105 11.16 -12.91 -5.60
N GLN A 106 10.42 -11.79 -5.71
CA GLN A 106 9.40 -11.61 -6.74
C GLN A 106 9.99 -11.60 -8.15
N GLU A 107 11.07 -10.86 -8.39
CA GLU A 107 11.76 -10.85 -9.69
C GLU A 107 12.32 -12.25 -10.05
N ALA A 108 12.83 -12.99 -9.06
CA ALA A 108 13.31 -14.36 -9.28
C ALA A 108 12.16 -15.32 -9.64
N LEU A 109 11.01 -15.19 -8.98
CA LEU A 109 9.80 -15.96 -9.30
C LEU A 109 9.25 -15.60 -10.67
N GLU A 110 9.18 -14.31 -11.02
CA GLU A 110 8.75 -13.86 -12.36
C GLU A 110 9.65 -14.42 -13.46
N LYS A 111 10.98 -14.37 -13.28
CA LYS A 111 11.93 -15.02 -14.20
C LYS A 111 11.72 -16.53 -14.30
N SER A 112 11.48 -17.21 -13.19
CA SER A 112 11.21 -18.65 -13.19
C SER A 112 9.92 -18.98 -13.94
N VAL A 113 8.86 -18.17 -13.77
CA VAL A 113 7.60 -18.34 -14.50
C VAL A 113 7.79 -18.13 -15.99
N ASP A 114 8.56 -17.12 -16.40
CA ASP A 114 8.84 -16.87 -17.80
C ASP A 114 9.68 -17.99 -18.43
N THR A 115 10.70 -18.51 -17.73
CA THR A 115 11.43 -19.71 -18.19
C THR A 115 10.52 -20.91 -18.38
N ILE A 116 9.62 -21.19 -17.42
CA ILE A 116 8.66 -22.30 -17.53
C ILE A 116 7.69 -22.07 -18.70
N ARG A 117 7.25 -20.82 -18.93
CA ARG A 117 6.41 -20.50 -20.10
C ARG A 117 7.13 -20.79 -21.41
N ASP A 118 8.40 -20.39 -21.52
CA ASP A 118 9.21 -20.64 -22.71
C ASP A 118 9.41 -22.15 -22.92
N GLU A 119 9.71 -22.92 -21.87
CA GLU A 119 9.80 -24.39 -21.94
C GLU A 119 8.49 -25.04 -22.40
N VAL A 120 7.34 -24.55 -21.93
CA VAL A 120 6.01 -25.03 -22.36
C VAL A 120 5.73 -24.67 -23.82
N ILE A 121 6.13 -23.48 -24.27
CA ILE A 121 6.01 -23.07 -25.68
C ILE A 121 6.88 -23.97 -26.56
N GLU A 122 8.15 -24.18 -26.21
CA GLU A 122 9.04 -25.06 -26.95
C GLU A 122 8.53 -26.50 -27.00
N ALA A 123 8.02 -27.04 -25.87
CA ALA A 123 7.42 -28.37 -25.82
C ALA A 123 6.17 -28.48 -26.70
N ARG A 124 5.35 -27.42 -26.74
CA ARG A 124 4.16 -27.35 -27.61
C ARG A 124 4.55 -27.31 -29.09
N ASP A 125 5.53 -26.49 -29.45
CA ASP A 125 6.00 -26.37 -30.83
C ASP A 125 6.63 -27.68 -31.31
N LYS A 126 7.41 -28.34 -30.45
CA LYS A 126 7.97 -29.68 -30.74
C LYS A 126 6.88 -30.75 -30.87
N ARG A 127 5.84 -30.71 -30.05
CA ARG A 127 4.68 -31.62 -30.20
C ARG A 127 3.97 -31.38 -31.53
N ASP A 128 3.75 -30.12 -31.90
CA ASP A 128 3.03 -29.77 -33.12
C ASP A 128 3.88 -30.10 -34.37
N SER A 129 5.21 -29.97 -34.31
CA SER A 129 6.12 -30.42 -35.37
C SER A 129 6.10 -31.94 -35.53
N LEU A 130 6.24 -32.69 -34.43
CA LEU A 130 6.17 -34.16 -34.45
C LEU A 130 4.83 -34.67 -34.97
N ARG A 131 3.73 -33.99 -34.62
CA ARG A 131 2.40 -34.34 -35.13
C ARG A 131 2.30 -34.09 -36.64
N LYS A 132 2.91 -33.00 -37.13
CA LYS A 132 2.96 -32.70 -38.57
C LYS A 132 3.79 -33.75 -39.32
N GLU A 133 4.97 -34.09 -38.82
CA GLU A 133 5.83 -35.15 -39.38
C GLU A 133 5.14 -36.51 -39.39
N ALA A 134 4.45 -36.88 -38.30
CA ALA A 134 3.70 -38.13 -38.22
C ALA A 134 2.54 -38.18 -39.24
N ASN A 135 1.82 -37.06 -39.41
CA ASN A 135 0.77 -36.96 -40.41
C ASN A 135 1.34 -37.04 -41.84
N GLU A 136 2.48 -36.38 -42.12
CA GLU A 136 3.15 -36.45 -43.41
C GLU A 136 3.65 -37.88 -43.71
N MET A 137 4.20 -38.60 -42.72
CA MET A 137 4.56 -40.01 -42.86
C MET A 137 3.34 -40.89 -43.13
N MET A 138 2.23 -40.70 -42.39
CA MET A 138 0.99 -41.44 -42.60
C MET A 138 0.41 -41.20 -44.00
N ASP A 139 0.45 -39.95 -44.49
CA ASP A 139 -0.01 -39.61 -45.84
C ASP A 139 0.91 -40.20 -46.92
N GLN A 140 2.22 -40.18 -46.73
CA GLN A 140 3.16 -40.84 -47.64
C GLN A 140 2.96 -42.36 -47.65
N ALA A 141 2.77 -42.98 -46.49
CA ALA A 141 2.48 -44.41 -46.39
C ALA A 141 1.15 -44.76 -47.07
N ARG A 142 0.10 -43.96 -46.89
CA ARG A 142 -1.18 -44.12 -47.58
C ARG A 142 -1.05 -43.99 -49.09
N LYS A 143 -0.34 -42.96 -49.57
CA LYS A 143 -0.10 -42.78 -51.01
C LYS A 143 0.69 -43.93 -51.61
N LYS A 144 1.71 -44.42 -50.89
CA LYS A 144 2.51 -45.57 -51.33
C LYS A 144 1.68 -46.84 -51.36
N SER A 145 0.90 -47.12 -50.32
CA SER A 145 -0.02 -48.26 -50.26
C SER A 145 -1.10 -48.21 -51.34
N GLN A 146 -1.69 -47.03 -51.60
CA GLN A 146 -2.62 -46.85 -52.73
C GLN A 146 -1.94 -47.13 -54.06
N LYS A 147 -0.72 -46.61 -54.26
CA LYS A 147 0.03 -46.84 -55.49
C LYS A 147 0.34 -48.34 -55.70
N GLU A 148 0.81 -49.03 -54.66
CA GLU A 148 1.06 -50.48 -54.71
C GLU A 148 -0.22 -51.28 -54.99
N HIS A 149 -1.36 -50.86 -54.40
CA HIS A 149 -2.66 -51.47 -54.66
C HIS A 149 -3.14 -51.23 -56.10
N ASP A 150 -2.99 -50.01 -56.63
CA ASP A 150 -3.35 -49.67 -58.01
C ASP A 150 -2.45 -50.42 -59.01
N GLU A 151 -1.15 -50.55 -58.72
CA GLU A 151 -0.21 -51.36 -59.51
C GLU A 151 -0.60 -52.85 -59.50
N MET A 152 -1.05 -53.40 -58.36
CA MET A 152 -1.59 -54.77 -58.29
C MET A 152 -2.88 -54.94 -59.09
N ILE A 153 -3.80 -53.98 -59.05
CA ILE A 153 -5.04 -54.04 -59.85
C ILE A 153 -4.71 -54.03 -61.34
N GLU A 154 -3.77 -53.19 -61.76
CA GLU A 154 -3.38 -53.10 -63.17
C GLU A 154 -2.65 -54.38 -63.61
N ALA A 155 -1.75 -54.91 -62.79
CA ALA A 155 -1.11 -56.21 -63.05
C ALA A 155 -2.14 -57.34 -63.17
N ALA A 156 -3.12 -57.39 -62.26
CA ALA A 156 -4.20 -58.36 -62.31
C ALA A 156 -5.07 -58.21 -63.56
N ARG A 157 -5.35 -56.98 -64.02
CA ARG A 157 -6.05 -56.72 -65.28
C ARG A 157 -5.27 -57.21 -66.49
N ILE A 158 -3.96 -56.92 -66.55
CA ILE A 158 -3.09 -57.38 -67.64
C ILE A 158 -3.08 -58.91 -67.68
N GLU A 159 -2.98 -59.57 -66.54
CA GLU A 159 -2.99 -61.03 -66.45
C GLU A 159 -4.35 -61.63 -66.81
N GLN A 160 -5.45 -61.02 -66.36
CA GLN A 160 -6.80 -61.41 -66.75
C GLN A 160 -7.00 -61.27 -68.27
N GLN A 161 -6.49 -60.21 -68.88
CA GLN A 161 -6.54 -60.00 -70.32
C GLN A 161 -5.70 -61.02 -71.09
N LYS A 162 -4.51 -61.37 -70.60
CA LYS A 162 -3.70 -62.47 -71.17
C LYS A 162 -4.46 -63.81 -71.12
N ILE A 163 -5.09 -64.13 -70.00
CA ILE A 163 -5.90 -65.35 -69.86
C ILE A 163 -7.04 -65.34 -70.89
N TYR A 164 -7.74 -64.21 -71.07
CA TYR A 164 -8.79 -64.10 -72.09
C TYR A 164 -8.26 -64.30 -73.51
N GLU A 165 -7.14 -63.66 -73.87
CA GLU A 165 -6.52 -63.81 -75.19
C GLU A 165 -6.04 -65.24 -75.45
N GLU A 166 -5.44 -65.89 -74.45
CA GLU A 166 -4.97 -67.26 -74.54
C GLU A 166 -6.13 -68.25 -74.63
N THR A 167 -7.18 -68.05 -73.83
CA THR A 167 -8.42 -68.83 -73.91
C THR A 167 -9.10 -68.67 -75.27
N GLN A 168 -9.13 -67.45 -75.81
CA GLN A 168 -9.66 -67.20 -77.15
C GLN A 168 -8.85 -67.93 -78.21
N LYS A 169 -7.51 -67.84 -78.17
CA LYS A 169 -6.63 -68.59 -79.10
C LYS A 169 -6.86 -70.10 -79.00
N GLN A 170 -6.95 -70.65 -77.80
CA GLN A 170 -7.24 -72.07 -77.60
C GLN A 170 -8.61 -72.44 -78.17
N THR A 171 -9.62 -71.60 -77.98
CA THR A 171 -10.97 -71.81 -78.53
C THR A 171 -10.97 -71.76 -80.06
N GLU A 172 -10.25 -70.81 -80.67
CA GLU A 172 -10.09 -70.71 -82.12
C GLU A 172 -9.32 -71.91 -82.70
N GLN A 173 -8.27 -72.37 -82.01
CA GLN A 173 -7.54 -73.59 -82.40
C GLN A 173 -8.43 -74.83 -82.31
N LEU A 174 -9.23 -74.96 -81.25
CA LEU A 174 -10.17 -76.07 -81.10
C LEU A 174 -11.24 -76.03 -82.20
N ALA A 175 -11.78 -74.85 -82.51
CA ALA A 175 -12.76 -74.67 -83.57
C ALA A 175 -12.18 -75.06 -84.94
N ALA A 176 -10.95 -74.61 -85.26
CA ALA A 176 -10.27 -74.98 -86.50
C ALA A 176 -9.99 -76.50 -86.57
N GLN A 177 -9.66 -77.13 -85.44
CA GLN A 177 -9.48 -78.58 -85.37
C GLN A 177 -10.80 -79.32 -85.61
N VAL A 178 -11.89 -78.88 -84.98
CA VAL A 178 -13.23 -79.43 -85.19
C VAL A 178 -13.68 -79.26 -86.64
N GLU A 179 -13.43 -78.12 -87.27
CA GLU A 179 -13.73 -77.92 -88.69
C GLU A 179 -12.93 -78.87 -89.58
N LYS A 180 -11.65 -79.10 -89.27
CA LYS A 180 -10.80 -80.05 -90.00
C LYS A 180 -11.28 -81.49 -89.84
N GLU A 181 -11.61 -81.90 -88.62
CA GLU A 181 -12.16 -83.23 -88.32
C GLU A 181 -13.53 -83.43 -88.98
N TYR A 182 -14.38 -82.41 -88.95
CA TYR A 182 -15.69 -82.43 -89.62
C TYR A 182 -15.55 -82.51 -91.15
N ALA A 183 -14.63 -81.75 -91.75
CA ALA A 183 -14.33 -81.82 -93.18
C ALA A 183 -13.76 -83.19 -93.58
N ALA A 184 -12.88 -83.78 -92.76
CA ALA A 184 -12.37 -85.12 -92.98
C ALA A 184 -13.48 -86.18 -92.87
N ALA A 185 -14.37 -86.06 -91.89
CA ALA A 185 -15.53 -86.95 -91.74
C ALA A 185 -16.51 -86.84 -92.93
N LEU A 186 -16.74 -85.63 -93.46
CA LEU A 186 -17.52 -85.43 -94.68
C LEU A 186 -16.85 -86.07 -95.90
N ALA A 187 -15.53 -85.91 -96.05
CA ALA A 187 -14.79 -86.53 -97.14
C ALA A 187 -14.87 -88.07 -97.07
N GLN A 188 -14.70 -88.66 -95.88
CA GLN A 188 -14.87 -90.11 -95.67
C GLN A 188 -16.30 -90.57 -95.97
N ARG A 189 -17.32 -89.80 -95.56
CA ARG A 189 -18.71 -90.10 -95.90
C ARG A 189 -18.91 -90.11 -97.41
N ASP A 190 -18.37 -89.12 -98.12
CA ASP A 190 -18.52 -89.01 -99.57
C ASP A 190 -17.77 -90.13 -100.30
N GLU A 191 -16.60 -90.54 -99.80
CA GLU A 191 -15.87 -91.71 -100.27
C GLU A 191 -16.66 -93.01 -100.07
N LEU A 192 -17.26 -93.22 -98.89
CA LEU A 192 -18.12 -94.39 -98.62
C LEU A 192 -19.37 -94.41 -99.51
N ILE A 193 -19.97 -93.24 -99.78
CA ILE A 193 -21.09 -93.12 -100.73
C ILE A 193 -20.63 -93.46 -102.16
N ALA A 194 -19.41 -93.06 -102.57
CA ALA A 194 -18.85 -93.42 -103.86
C ALA A 194 -18.60 -94.92 -103.98
N GLN A 195 -17.96 -95.54 -102.97
CA GLN A 195 -17.75 -96.98 -102.90
C GLN A 195 -19.09 -97.75 -102.91
N ALA A 196 -20.10 -97.28 -102.17
CA ALA A 196 -21.42 -97.89 -102.19
C ALA A 196 -22.08 -97.82 -103.59
N LYS A 197 -21.90 -96.72 -104.32
CA LYS A 197 -22.38 -96.59 -105.71
C LYS A 197 -21.63 -97.53 -106.67
N GLU A 198 -20.33 -97.72 -106.49
CA GLU A 198 -19.55 -98.68 -107.28
C GLU A 198 -19.99 -100.11 -107.01
N VAL A 199 -20.22 -100.48 -105.75
CA VAL A 199 -20.77 -101.80 -105.38
C VAL A 199 -22.17 -101.99 -105.97
N GLN A 200 -23.04 -100.98 -105.90
CA GLN A 200 -24.37 -101.01 -106.53
C GLN A 200 -24.25 -101.23 -108.05
N ALA A 201 -23.33 -100.54 -108.73
CA ALA A 201 -23.09 -100.70 -110.16
C ALA A 201 -22.50 -102.09 -110.50
N MET A 202 -21.66 -102.66 -109.64
CA MET A 202 -21.20 -104.05 -109.77
C MET A 202 -22.34 -105.05 -109.59
N MET A 203 -23.25 -104.82 -108.63
CA MET A 203 -24.44 -105.66 -108.45
C MET A 203 -25.39 -105.58 -109.64
N ASP A 204 -25.65 -104.39 -110.17
CA ASP A 204 -26.48 -104.20 -111.37
C ASP A 204 -25.86 -104.87 -112.61
N ASN A 205 -24.53 -104.83 -112.74
CA ASN A 205 -23.81 -105.57 -113.79
C ASN A 205 -23.85 -107.08 -113.56
N ALA A 206 -23.72 -107.55 -112.31
CA ALA A 206 -23.86 -108.97 -111.99
C ALA A 206 -25.28 -109.48 -112.31
N ASP A 207 -26.32 -108.69 -112.05
CA ASP A 207 -27.70 -109.04 -112.40
C ASP A 207 -27.93 -109.04 -113.91
N LYS A 208 -27.31 -108.13 -114.67
CA LYS A 208 -27.31 -108.19 -116.14
C LYS A 208 -26.62 -109.44 -116.68
N ILE A 209 -25.42 -109.77 -116.17
CA ILE A 209 -24.70 -110.99 -116.54
C ILE A 209 -25.53 -112.23 -116.19
N LYS A 210 -26.18 -112.24 -115.03
CA LYS A 210 -27.07 -113.32 -114.62
C LYS A 210 -28.25 -113.48 -115.58
N ALA A 211 -28.89 -112.38 -115.99
CA ALA A 211 -29.98 -112.41 -116.97
C ALA A 211 -29.52 -112.86 -118.37
N GLU A 212 -28.30 -112.49 -118.80
CA GLU A 212 -27.71 -112.96 -120.05
C GLU A 212 -27.35 -114.45 -119.99
N LYS A 213 -26.76 -114.92 -118.89
CA LYS A 213 -26.48 -116.34 -118.67
C LYS A 213 -27.74 -117.18 -118.55
N GLU A 214 -28.82 -116.66 -117.96
CA GLU A 214 -30.11 -117.36 -117.92
C GLU A 214 -30.74 -117.48 -119.32
N LYS A 215 -30.53 -116.50 -120.21
CA LYS A 215 -30.91 -116.60 -121.63
C LYS A 215 -30.05 -117.62 -122.40
N GLU A 216 -28.74 -117.67 -122.15
CA GLU A 216 -27.85 -118.68 -122.72
C GLU A 216 -28.22 -120.10 -122.23
N ILE A 217 -28.55 -120.27 -120.95
CA ILE A 217 -29.01 -121.54 -120.38
C ILE A 217 -30.30 -121.99 -121.06
N LYS A 218 -31.32 -121.12 -121.19
CA LYS A 218 -32.56 -121.45 -121.91
C LYS A 218 -32.32 -121.78 -123.39
N ALA A 219 -31.34 -121.15 -124.04
CA ALA A 219 -30.95 -121.46 -125.41
C ALA A 219 -30.19 -122.80 -125.55
N CYS A 220 -29.40 -123.18 -124.55
CA CYS A 220 -28.74 -124.48 -124.47
C CYS A 220 -29.71 -125.61 -124.10
N GLU A 221 -30.65 -125.37 -123.20
CA GLU A 221 -31.73 -126.31 -122.85
C GLU A 221 -32.63 -126.61 -124.06
N ALA A 222 -32.91 -125.60 -124.90
CA ALA A 222 -33.63 -125.80 -126.17
C ALA A 222 -32.84 -126.62 -127.22
N LYS A 223 -31.50 -126.62 -127.15
CA LYS A 223 -30.64 -127.45 -128.01
C LYS A 223 -30.51 -128.88 -127.49
N ILE A 224 -30.53 -129.09 -126.18
CA ILE A 224 -30.47 -130.41 -125.54
C ILE A 224 -31.77 -131.21 -125.76
N VAL A 225 -32.93 -130.56 -125.79
CA VAL A 225 -34.22 -131.22 -126.11
C VAL A 225 -34.30 -131.69 -127.57
N LYS A 226 -33.64 -131.00 -128.52
CA LYS A 226 -33.59 -131.43 -129.94
C LYS A 226 -32.55 -132.52 -130.24
N LEU A 227 -31.55 -132.72 -129.39
CA LEU A 227 -30.50 -133.73 -129.57
C LEU A 227 -30.86 -135.10 -128.95
N GLY A 228 -31.94 -135.18 -128.16
CA GLY A 228 -32.43 -136.43 -127.58
C GLY A 228 -33.29 -137.29 -128.51
N GLU A 229 -33.89 -136.71 -129.56
CA GLU A 229 -34.82 -137.44 -130.44
C GLU A 229 -34.14 -138.16 -131.63
N ASP A 230 -32.88 -137.83 -131.94
CA ASP A 230 -32.17 -138.36 -133.13
C ASP A 230 -31.05 -139.38 -132.82
N PHE A 231 -30.76 -139.68 -131.55
CA PHE A 231 -29.59 -140.50 -131.15
C PHE A 231 -29.83 -142.04 -131.13
N GLU A 232 -31.08 -142.51 -131.27
CA GLU A 232 -31.39 -143.96 -131.29
C GLU A 232 -31.22 -144.63 -132.68
N LYS A 233 -30.82 -143.90 -133.73
CA LYS A 233 -30.65 -144.47 -135.08
C LYS A 233 -29.21 -144.66 -135.56
N GLU A 234 -28.20 -144.17 -134.84
CA GLU A 234 -26.80 -144.21 -135.30
C GLU A 234 -25.85 -145.09 -134.47
N LYS A 235 -26.42 -146.11 -133.80
CA LYS A 235 -25.66 -147.13 -133.08
C LYS A 235 -24.96 -148.18 -133.95
N ILE A 236 -24.97 -148.09 -135.28
CA ILE A 236 -24.41 -149.15 -136.17
C ILE A 236 -23.58 -148.60 -137.33
N LYS A 237 -22.62 -147.71 -137.03
CA LYS A 237 -21.42 -147.46 -137.85
C LYS A 237 -20.25 -147.12 -136.92
N ILE A 238 -19.78 -148.06 -136.11
CA ILE A 238 -18.47 -148.69 -136.36
C ILE A 238 -17.42 -147.61 -136.64
N ALA A 239 -16.66 -147.21 -135.62
CA ALA A 239 -15.44 -147.92 -135.27
C ALA A 239 -14.44 -147.94 -136.44
N GLU A 240 -13.91 -146.76 -136.74
CA GLU A 240 -12.57 -146.54 -137.26
C GLU A 240 -12.30 -145.03 -137.16
N GLU A 241 -11.63 -144.57 -136.09
CA GLU A 241 -10.65 -143.46 -136.09
C GLU A 241 -10.34 -142.98 -134.67
N ASN A 242 -9.86 -143.95 -133.90
CA ASN A 242 -9.27 -143.77 -132.59
C ASN A 242 -7.80 -143.30 -132.73
N LYS A 243 -7.52 -142.11 -133.28
CA LYS A 243 -6.15 -141.54 -133.24
C LYS A 243 -6.09 -140.05 -133.62
N LYS A 244 -5.88 -139.14 -132.65
CA LYS A 244 -5.04 -137.90 -132.73
C LYS A 244 -5.44 -136.67 -131.87
N ILE A 245 -6.06 -136.79 -130.69
CA ILE A 245 -6.12 -135.61 -129.78
C ILE A 245 -5.74 -136.01 -128.35
N ALA A 246 -4.51 -136.52 -128.23
CA ALA A 246 -3.80 -136.76 -126.98
C ALA A 246 -2.66 -135.74 -126.73
N GLU A 247 -2.66 -134.57 -127.41
CA GLU A 247 -1.51 -133.64 -127.41
C GLU A 247 -1.83 -132.17 -127.00
N LYS A 248 -2.97 -131.88 -126.38
CA LYS A 248 -3.31 -130.49 -125.97
C LYS A 248 -3.41 -130.22 -124.46
N GLN A 249 -3.18 -131.20 -123.59
CA GLN A 249 -3.32 -131.01 -122.14
C GLN A 249 -2.00 -130.79 -121.36
N ALA A 250 -0.86 -130.61 -122.03
CA ALA A 250 0.43 -130.36 -121.37
C ALA A 250 0.90 -128.88 -121.40
N ALA A 251 0.30 -128.00 -122.21
CA ALA A 251 0.78 -126.64 -122.43
C ALA A 251 0.12 -125.55 -121.54
N GLU A 252 -1.04 -125.82 -120.94
CA GLU A 252 -1.77 -124.83 -120.10
C GLU A 252 -1.32 -124.81 -118.63
N VAL A 253 -0.87 -125.95 -118.10
CA VAL A 253 -0.46 -126.06 -116.68
C VAL A 253 0.87 -125.34 -116.40
N LEU A 254 1.73 -125.14 -117.42
CA LEU A 254 3.01 -124.45 -117.27
C LEU A 254 2.89 -122.92 -117.33
N LYS A 255 1.85 -122.38 -118.00
CA LYS A 255 1.57 -120.93 -118.03
C LYS A 255 0.95 -120.43 -116.73
N MET A 256 -0.01 -121.16 -116.15
CA MET A 256 -0.60 -120.77 -114.85
C MET A 256 0.40 -120.76 -113.69
N LYS A 257 1.46 -121.60 -113.74
CA LYS A 257 2.52 -121.59 -112.73
C LYS A 257 3.40 -120.34 -112.79
N GLN A 258 3.74 -119.86 -113.99
CA GLN A 258 4.59 -118.68 -114.19
C GLN A 258 3.85 -117.37 -113.91
N GLU A 259 2.54 -117.31 -114.16
CA GLU A 259 1.72 -116.15 -113.79
C GLU A 259 1.50 -116.09 -112.27
N ALA A 260 1.25 -117.22 -111.59
CA ALA A 260 1.11 -117.26 -110.14
C ALA A 260 2.41 -116.92 -109.36
N GLU A 261 3.59 -117.19 -109.93
CA GLU A 261 4.86 -116.76 -109.34
C GLU A 261 5.09 -115.25 -109.51
N ARG A 262 4.78 -114.66 -110.68
CA ARG A 262 4.85 -113.20 -110.85
C ARG A 262 3.88 -112.44 -109.94
N ASP A 263 2.66 -112.93 -109.79
CA ASP A 263 1.66 -112.28 -108.92
C ASP A 263 2.06 -112.35 -107.44
N ARG A 264 2.75 -113.42 -107.02
CA ARG A 264 3.35 -113.50 -105.68
C ARG A 264 4.51 -112.52 -105.48
N ASP A 265 5.37 -112.37 -106.48
CA ASP A 265 6.51 -111.45 -106.39
C ASP A 265 6.06 -109.98 -106.37
N ILE A 266 5.02 -109.63 -107.14
CA ILE A 266 4.40 -108.30 -107.10
C ILE A 266 3.73 -108.05 -105.74
N ALA A 267 2.95 -109.02 -105.23
CA ALA A 267 2.31 -108.90 -103.92
C ALA A 267 3.32 -108.83 -102.77
N ALA A 268 4.46 -109.53 -102.88
CA ALA A 268 5.54 -109.45 -101.90
C ALA A 268 6.22 -108.08 -101.90
N ALA A 269 6.50 -107.51 -103.08
CA ALA A 269 7.09 -106.18 -103.22
C ALA A 269 6.14 -105.07 -102.72
N GLU A 270 4.84 -105.18 -102.99
CA GLU A 270 3.83 -104.23 -102.52
C GLU A 270 3.65 -104.30 -101.00
N LYS A 271 3.67 -105.51 -100.42
CA LYS A 271 3.67 -105.71 -98.97
C LYS A 271 4.91 -105.11 -98.30
N GLU A 272 6.09 -105.26 -98.90
CA GLU A 272 7.34 -104.69 -98.37
C GLU A 272 7.31 -103.16 -98.42
N LYS A 273 6.73 -102.58 -99.48
CA LYS A 273 6.51 -101.13 -99.60
C LYS A 273 5.55 -100.60 -98.52
N LEU A 274 4.44 -101.27 -98.27
CA LEU A 274 3.49 -100.90 -97.20
C LEU A 274 4.11 -101.01 -95.80
N ILE A 275 4.97 -102.00 -95.56
CA ILE A 275 5.71 -102.12 -94.29
C ILE A 275 6.69 -100.96 -94.12
N ALA A 276 7.39 -100.56 -95.19
CA ALA A 276 8.31 -99.42 -95.16
C ALA A 276 7.58 -98.08 -94.94
N GLU A 277 6.42 -97.86 -95.57
CA GLU A 277 5.58 -96.68 -95.36
C GLU A 277 5.03 -96.62 -93.92
N ALA A 278 4.54 -97.74 -93.39
CA ALA A 278 4.08 -97.83 -92.00
C ALA A 278 5.21 -97.59 -90.98
N GLN A 279 6.44 -98.04 -91.27
CA GLN A 279 7.61 -97.76 -90.44
C GLN A 279 7.98 -96.26 -90.47
N ALA A 280 7.95 -95.64 -91.66
CA ALA A 280 8.23 -94.21 -91.80
C ALA A 280 7.18 -93.32 -91.10
N GLU A 281 5.89 -93.69 -91.12
CA GLU A 281 4.85 -92.99 -90.36
C GLU A 281 5.03 -93.17 -88.85
N ARG A 282 5.35 -94.40 -88.40
CA ARG A 282 5.66 -94.66 -86.99
C ARG A 282 6.82 -93.80 -86.49
N ASP A 283 7.90 -93.68 -87.27
CA ASP A 283 9.06 -92.87 -86.89
C ASP A 283 8.71 -91.38 -86.82
N LYS A 284 7.87 -90.87 -87.73
CA LYS A 284 7.36 -89.49 -87.64
C LYS A 284 6.51 -89.25 -86.38
N ILE A 285 5.66 -90.22 -86.02
CA ILE A 285 4.85 -90.16 -84.79
C ILE A 285 5.76 -90.15 -83.55
N ILE A 286 6.81 -90.98 -83.53
CA ILE A 286 7.78 -91.02 -82.42
C ILE A 286 8.48 -89.67 -82.27
N VAL A 287 8.99 -89.08 -83.36
CA VAL A 287 9.65 -87.76 -83.34
C VAL A 287 8.69 -86.69 -82.81
N HIS A 288 7.44 -86.68 -83.30
CA HIS A 288 6.45 -85.70 -82.86
C HIS A 288 6.05 -85.88 -81.38
N LEU A 289 6.03 -87.12 -80.86
CA LEU A 289 5.80 -87.40 -79.45
C LEU A 289 6.99 -86.99 -78.57
N GLU A 290 8.22 -87.22 -79.03
CA GLU A 290 9.43 -86.77 -78.33
C GLU A 290 9.51 -85.25 -78.26
N GLU A 291 9.18 -84.56 -79.35
CA GLU A 291 9.18 -83.10 -79.42
C GLU A 291 8.08 -82.49 -78.53
N ARG A 292 6.88 -83.09 -78.52
CA ARG A 292 5.79 -82.69 -77.61
C ARG A 292 6.13 -82.95 -76.14
N ASN A 293 6.78 -84.08 -75.83
CA ASN A 293 7.24 -84.35 -74.47
C ASN A 293 8.33 -83.38 -74.03
N LYS A 294 9.23 -82.99 -74.94
CA LYS A 294 10.27 -82.00 -74.66
C LYS A 294 9.68 -80.61 -74.41
N GLN A 295 8.66 -80.20 -75.17
CA GLN A 295 7.91 -78.96 -74.92
C GLN A 295 7.17 -79.01 -73.57
N ALA A 296 6.43 -80.08 -73.29
CA ALA A 296 5.72 -80.25 -72.03
C ALA A 296 6.68 -80.24 -70.81
N GLN A 297 7.87 -80.84 -70.94
CA GLN A 297 8.89 -80.80 -69.89
C GLN A 297 9.44 -79.38 -69.70
N ALA A 298 9.69 -78.63 -70.78
CA ALA A 298 10.14 -77.25 -70.69
C ALA A 298 9.08 -76.32 -70.04
N GLU A 299 7.79 -76.52 -70.35
CA GLU A 299 6.69 -75.80 -69.72
C GLU A 299 6.55 -76.14 -68.23
N LEU A 300 6.72 -77.42 -67.86
CA LEU A 300 6.74 -77.84 -66.45
C LEU A 300 7.91 -77.21 -65.68
N ASP A 301 9.09 -77.16 -66.29
CA ASP A 301 10.28 -76.57 -65.66
C ASP A 301 10.10 -75.05 -65.47
N ASP A 302 9.56 -74.33 -66.47
CA ASP A 302 9.23 -72.89 -66.38
C ASP A 302 8.17 -72.61 -65.30
N MET A 303 7.10 -73.41 -65.25
CA MET A 303 6.08 -73.30 -64.20
C MET A 303 6.65 -73.59 -62.80
N THR A 304 7.60 -74.52 -62.70
CA THR A 304 8.28 -74.85 -61.44
C THR A 304 9.19 -73.70 -60.99
N GLU A 305 9.92 -73.05 -61.91
CA GLU A 305 10.69 -71.84 -61.59
C GLU A 305 9.80 -70.68 -61.15
N LYS A 306 8.70 -70.42 -61.87
CA LYS A 306 7.71 -69.40 -61.49
C LYS A 306 7.12 -69.68 -60.10
N ALA A 307 6.74 -70.92 -59.82
CA ALA A 307 6.24 -71.32 -58.50
C ALA A 307 7.28 -71.09 -57.39
N LYS A 308 8.55 -71.42 -57.63
CA LYS A 308 9.64 -71.13 -56.68
C LYS A 308 9.83 -69.64 -56.45
N ALA A 309 9.78 -68.82 -57.50
CA ALA A 309 9.89 -67.37 -57.38
C ALA A 309 8.76 -66.78 -56.52
N VAL A 310 7.51 -67.21 -56.75
CA VAL A 310 6.35 -66.79 -55.96
C VAL A 310 6.49 -67.23 -54.50
N MET A 311 7.02 -68.43 -54.22
CA MET A 311 7.27 -68.88 -52.85
C MET A 311 8.33 -68.02 -52.14
N VAL A 312 9.41 -67.65 -52.82
CA VAL A 312 10.44 -66.76 -52.26
C VAL A 312 9.87 -65.37 -51.97
N GLU A 313 9.05 -64.82 -52.88
CA GLU A 313 8.35 -63.54 -52.65
C GLU A 313 7.36 -63.63 -51.47
N ALA A 314 6.64 -64.74 -51.35
CA ALA A 314 5.72 -64.98 -50.23
C ALA A 314 6.47 -65.08 -48.88
N GLU A 315 7.60 -65.77 -48.83
CA GLU A 315 8.46 -65.84 -47.63
C GLU A 315 9.03 -64.46 -47.27
N ALA A 316 9.48 -63.67 -48.27
CA ALA A 316 9.95 -62.31 -48.07
C ALA A 316 8.84 -61.37 -47.56
N ALA A 317 7.61 -61.50 -48.09
CA ALA A 317 6.46 -60.76 -47.63
C ALA A 317 6.08 -61.14 -46.18
N MET A 318 6.16 -62.44 -45.84
CA MET A 318 5.88 -62.93 -44.48
C MET A 318 6.89 -62.39 -43.47
N THR A 319 8.19 -62.45 -43.78
CA THR A 319 9.24 -61.88 -42.93
C THR A 319 9.09 -60.38 -42.75
N ARG A 320 8.74 -59.65 -43.82
CA ARG A 320 8.46 -58.21 -43.73
C ARG A 320 7.24 -57.88 -42.87
N ARG A 321 6.18 -58.70 -42.97
CA ARG A 321 4.99 -58.58 -42.11
C ARG A 321 5.35 -58.78 -40.64
N ASP A 322 6.16 -59.78 -40.33
CA ASP A 322 6.56 -60.08 -38.95
C ASP A 322 7.45 -58.98 -38.38
N GLN A 323 8.37 -58.42 -39.18
CA GLN A 323 9.15 -57.24 -38.79
C GLN A 323 8.24 -56.04 -38.47
N LEU A 324 7.29 -55.71 -39.35
CA LEU A 324 6.34 -54.62 -39.10
C LEU A 324 5.50 -54.85 -37.84
N ASN A 325 5.03 -56.08 -37.61
CA ASN A 325 4.30 -56.41 -36.38
C ASN A 325 5.16 -56.20 -35.13
N THR A 326 6.45 -56.52 -35.22
CA THR A 326 7.40 -56.32 -34.13
C THR A 326 7.61 -54.82 -33.88
N GLU A 327 7.82 -54.02 -34.93
CA GLU A 327 7.94 -52.56 -34.85
C GLU A 327 6.69 -51.92 -34.24
N ILE A 328 5.49 -52.31 -34.69
CA ILE A 328 4.21 -51.83 -34.12
C ILE A 328 4.12 -52.14 -32.64
N ALA A 329 4.42 -53.37 -32.22
CA ALA A 329 4.38 -53.75 -30.80
C ALA A 329 5.40 -52.96 -29.96
N THR A 330 6.54 -52.60 -30.54
CA THR A 330 7.56 -51.78 -29.86
C THR A 330 7.07 -50.33 -29.73
N PHE A 331 6.52 -49.77 -30.81
CA PHE A 331 5.95 -48.43 -30.84
C PHE A 331 4.77 -48.28 -29.86
N GLU A 332 3.88 -49.27 -29.78
CA GLU A 332 2.77 -49.29 -28.81
C GLU A 332 3.27 -49.26 -27.36
N LYS A 333 4.36 -49.99 -27.06
CA LYS A 333 5.00 -49.94 -25.74
C LYS A 333 5.61 -48.58 -25.45
N GLU A 334 6.32 -47.97 -26.40
CA GLU A 334 6.92 -46.64 -26.23
C GLU A 334 5.84 -45.56 -26.01
N VAL A 335 4.75 -45.58 -26.78
CA VAL A 335 3.63 -44.65 -26.61
C VAL A 335 2.94 -44.87 -25.26
N ALA A 336 2.77 -46.12 -24.82
CA ALA A 336 2.19 -46.42 -23.51
C ALA A 336 3.08 -45.93 -22.37
N GLN A 337 4.41 -46.06 -22.50
CA GLN A 337 5.36 -45.55 -21.51
C GLN A 337 5.35 -44.01 -21.48
N GLN A 338 5.44 -43.35 -22.64
CA GLN A 338 5.37 -41.89 -22.72
C GLN A 338 4.08 -41.32 -22.12
N ARG A 339 2.95 -42.02 -22.28
CA ARG A 339 1.68 -41.62 -21.64
C ARG A 339 1.75 -41.69 -20.12
N ARG A 340 2.36 -42.74 -19.55
CA ARG A 340 2.53 -42.87 -18.09
C ARG A 340 3.46 -41.79 -17.55
N ASP A 341 4.61 -41.58 -18.19
CA ASP A 341 5.58 -40.58 -17.77
C ASP A 341 4.95 -39.16 -17.80
N LEU A 342 4.15 -38.87 -18.83
CA LEU A 342 3.43 -37.59 -18.93
C LEU A 342 2.36 -37.45 -17.82
N GLU A 343 1.64 -38.53 -17.50
CA GLU A 343 0.62 -38.55 -16.44
C GLU A 343 1.23 -38.34 -15.05
N GLU A 344 2.36 -39.01 -14.75
CA GLU A 344 3.14 -38.80 -13.53
C GLU A 344 3.65 -37.35 -13.42
N THR A 345 4.16 -36.79 -14.53
CA THR A 345 4.64 -35.40 -14.57
C THR A 345 3.51 -34.40 -14.33
N MET A 346 2.33 -34.64 -14.91
CA MET A 346 1.14 -33.81 -14.71
C MET A 346 0.62 -33.90 -13.27
N GLU A 347 0.67 -35.08 -12.64
CA GLU A 347 0.26 -35.24 -11.24
C GLU A 347 1.24 -34.53 -10.29
N ALA A 348 2.55 -34.66 -10.52
CA ALA A 348 3.57 -33.93 -9.76
C ALA A 348 3.38 -32.41 -9.87
N SER A 349 3.19 -31.90 -11.10
CA SER A 349 2.96 -30.47 -11.35
C SER A 349 1.67 -29.97 -10.66
N ARG A 350 0.62 -30.80 -10.60
CA ARG A 350 -0.61 -30.45 -9.87
C ARG A 350 -0.39 -30.34 -8.37
N LYS A 351 0.38 -31.26 -7.77
CA LYS A 351 0.72 -31.21 -6.33
C LYS A 351 1.55 -29.97 -6.01
N GLU A 352 2.53 -29.64 -6.85
CA GLU A 352 3.33 -28.41 -6.67
C GLU A 352 2.47 -27.14 -6.76
N LEU A 353 1.51 -27.10 -7.68
CA LEU A 353 0.56 -26.00 -7.79
C LEU A 353 -0.30 -25.85 -6.53
N GLU A 354 -0.85 -26.96 -6.02
CA GLU A 354 -1.67 -26.98 -4.80
C GLU A 354 -0.85 -26.51 -3.58
N GLU A 355 0.39 -26.97 -3.42
CA GLU A 355 1.29 -26.50 -2.36
C GLU A 355 1.62 -25.00 -2.48
N ALA A 356 1.76 -24.48 -3.69
CA ALA A 356 2.02 -23.07 -3.94
C ALA A 356 0.79 -22.20 -3.60
N GLU A 357 -0.42 -22.66 -3.95
CA GLU A 357 -1.67 -21.99 -3.58
C GLU A 357 -1.87 -21.96 -2.06
N ASP A 358 -1.58 -23.05 -1.37
CA ASP A 358 -1.63 -23.12 0.09
C ASP A 358 -0.64 -22.16 0.76
N LYS A 359 0.60 -22.08 0.24
CA LYS A 359 1.61 -21.11 0.72
C LYS A 359 1.14 -19.67 0.51
N LYS A 360 0.54 -19.37 -0.64
CA LYS A 360 -0.02 -18.04 -0.92
C LYS A 360 -1.15 -17.70 0.04
N ALA A 361 -2.08 -18.63 0.29
CA ALA A 361 -3.19 -18.43 1.21
C ALA A 361 -2.72 -18.19 2.66
N LYS A 362 -1.67 -18.89 3.11
CA LYS A 362 -1.04 -18.63 4.42
C LYS A 362 -0.40 -17.25 4.48
N ALA A 363 0.36 -16.86 3.45
CA ALA A 363 0.98 -15.55 3.37
C ALA A 363 -0.05 -14.41 3.35
N GLU A 364 -1.18 -14.57 2.66
CA GLU A 364 -2.27 -13.58 2.65
C GLU A 364 -2.91 -13.43 4.03
N LYS A 365 -3.07 -14.52 4.79
CA LYS A 365 -3.54 -14.47 6.18
C LYS A 365 -2.56 -13.71 7.08
N GLU A 366 -1.28 -14.07 7.05
CA GLU A 366 -0.24 -13.40 7.83
C GLU A 366 -0.17 -11.90 7.49
N PHE A 367 -0.25 -11.54 6.20
CA PHE A 367 -0.29 -10.14 5.78
C PHE A 367 -1.53 -9.40 6.34
N SER A 368 -2.69 -10.06 6.37
CA SER A 368 -3.90 -9.46 6.95
C SER A 368 -3.79 -9.24 8.46
N GLU A 369 -3.08 -10.13 9.16
CA GLU A 369 -2.80 -10.01 10.60
C GLU A 369 -1.82 -8.86 10.87
N TYR A 370 -0.69 -8.80 10.14
CA TYR A 370 0.24 -7.68 10.24
C TYR A 370 -0.41 -6.33 9.93
N LYS A 371 -1.34 -6.28 8.98
CA LYS A 371 -2.08 -5.06 8.67
C LYS A 371 -2.98 -4.62 9.83
N LYS A 372 -3.59 -5.56 10.55
CA LYS A 372 -4.38 -5.26 11.76
C LYS A 372 -3.47 -4.78 12.90
N GLU A 373 -2.38 -5.49 13.17
CA GLU A 373 -1.40 -5.08 14.18
C GLU A 373 -0.84 -3.68 13.91
N SER A 374 -0.53 -3.37 12.65
CA SER A 374 -0.07 -2.03 12.26
C SER A 374 -1.13 -0.96 12.50
N ALA A 375 -2.42 -1.26 12.31
CA ALA A 375 -3.51 -0.33 12.57
C ALA A 375 -3.68 -0.10 14.09
N ASP A 376 -3.62 -1.17 14.88
CA ASP A 376 -3.71 -1.10 16.35
C ASP A 376 -2.55 -0.28 16.94
N ILE A 377 -1.32 -0.50 16.47
CA ILE A 377 -0.15 0.30 16.86
C ILE A 377 -0.34 1.77 16.48
N GLN A 378 -0.88 2.05 15.28
CA GLN A 378 -1.11 3.43 14.85
C GLN A 378 -2.16 4.13 15.73
N ASP A 379 -3.18 3.43 16.18
CA ASP A 379 -4.19 3.97 17.09
C ASP A 379 -3.64 4.15 18.52
N GLN A 380 -2.77 3.24 19.00
CA GLN A 380 -2.02 3.46 20.25
C GLN A 380 -1.14 4.71 20.18
N ILE A 381 -0.45 4.94 19.07
CA ILE A 381 0.36 6.16 18.86
C ILE A 381 -0.51 7.41 18.93
N LYS A 382 -1.69 7.42 18.30
CA LYS A 382 -2.62 8.56 18.38
C LYS A 382 -3.09 8.80 19.81
N GLY A 383 -3.38 7.73 20.56
CA GLY A 383 -3.73 7.81 21.98
C GLY A 383 -2.63 8.46 22.81
N LEU A 384 -1.39 7.97 22.70
CA LEU A 384 -0.24 8.52 23.40
C LEU A 384 0.07 9.97 23.01
N GLN A 385 -0.13 10.35 21.74
CA GLN A 385 0.01 11.74 21.30
C GLN A 385 -1.02 12.67 21.95
N ALA A 386 -2.26 12.20 22.14
CA ALA A 386 -3.29 12.96 22.83
C ALA A 386 -2.93 13.15 24.31
N GLU A 387 -2.51 12.08 25.00
CA GLU A 387 -2.06 12.14 26.40
C GLU A 387 -0.86 13.09 26.57
N LEU A 388 0.10 13.06 25.65
CA LEU A 388 1.26 13.95 25.67
C LEU A 388 0.83 15.43 25.51
N LYS A 389 -0.15 15.70 24.64
CA LYS A 389 -0.71 17.04 24.47
C LYS A 389 -1.39 17.53 25.76
N GLU A 390 -2.20 16.68 26.38
CA GLU A 390 -2.87 17.00 27.65
C GLU A 390 -1.86 17.26 28.77
N ALA A 391 -0.82 16.42 28.88
CA ALA A 391 0.26 16.63 29.85
C ALA A 391 0.99 17.97 29.62
N LYS A 392 1.20 18.39 28.36
CA LYS A 392 1.79 19.69 28.04
C LYS A 392 0.88 20.85 28.43
N GLU A 393 -0.44 20.73 28.22
CA GLU A 393 -1.43 21.74 28.63
C GLU A 393 -1.45 21.87 30.16
N ILE A 394 -1.48 20.76 30.91
CA ILE A 394 -1.41 20.77 32.38
C ILE A 394 -0.12 21.44 32.88
N ILE A 395 1.03 21.17 32.23
CA ILE A 395 2.29 21.83 32.59
C ILE A 395 2.21 23.34 32.34
N ALA A 396 1.62 23.77 31.22
CA ALA A 396 1.45 25.19 30.90
C ALA A 396 0.53 25.88 31.93
N ASP A 397 -0.58 25.24 32.28
CA ASP A 397 -1.51 25.74 33.29
C ASP A 397 -0.87 25.82 34.68
N SER A 398 -0.05 24.82 35.06
CA SER A 398 0.67 24.85 36.33
C SER A 398 1.67 26.02 36.41
N LYS A 399 2.36 26.32 35.30
CA LYS A 399 3.27 27.49 35.23
C LYS A 399 2.50 28.80 35.35
N ASN A 400 1.37 28.93 34.69
CA ASN A 400 0.51 30.10 34.83
C ASN A 400 -0.02 30.24 36.27
N ALA A 401 -0.43 29.14 36.90
CA ALA A 401 -0.86 29.14 38.30
C ALA A 401 0.27 29.59 39.24
N THR A 402 1.53 29.18 39.01
CA THR A 402 2.67 29.66 39.81
C THR A 402 2.91 31.16 39.66
N VAL A 403 2.80 31.71 38.44
CA VAL A 403 2.95 33.15 38.20
C VAL A 403 1.83 33.95 38.87
N LEU A 404 0.59 33.46 38.80
CA LEU A 404 -0.55 34.08 39.47
C LEU A 404 -0.42 34.04 41.00
N ALA A 405 0.06 32.93 41.56
CA ALA A 405 0.32 32.81 42.98
C ALA A 405 1.45 33.75 43.44
N GLU A 406 2.50 33.91 42.64
CA GLU A 406 3.59 34.85 42.91
C GLU A 406 3.09 36.31 42.84
N ALA A 407 2.28 36.66 41.84
CA ALA A 407 1.67 37.98 41.73
C ALA A 407 0.75 38.29 42.92
N ALA A 408 -0.06 37.32 43.35
CA ALA A 408 -0.91 37.46 44.54
C ALA A 408 -0.08 37.60 45.83
N ALA A 409 1.02 36.86 45.96
CA ALA A 409 1.93 36.97 47.09
C ALA A 409 2.62 38.35 47.13
N GLN A 410 3.08 38.85 45.98
CA GLN A 410 3.64 40.20 45.85
C GLN A 410 2.61 41.27 46.20
N GLU A 411 1.35 41.11 45.80
CA GLU A 411 0.26 42.02 46.16
C GLU A 411 -0.01 42.03 47.67
N ILE A 412 0.01 40.86 48.32
CA ILE A 412 -0.11 40.75 49.79
C ILE A 412 1.05 41.47 50.48
N VAL A 413 2.28 41.26 50.02
CA VAL A 413 3.47 41.94 50.56
C VAL A 413 3.36 43.44 50.39
N LEU A 414 3.01 43.92 49.18
CA LEU A 414 2.84 45.35 48.91
C LEU A 414 1.75 45.97 49.78
N ASN A 415 0.62 45.27 49.99
CA ASN A 415 -0.45 45.74 50.86
C ASN A 415 -0.02 45.77 52.34
N ALA A 416 0.75 44.78 52.80
CA ALA A 416 1.33 44.79 54.14
C ALA A 416 2.35 45.93 54.30
N GLU A 417 3.18 46.21 53.30
CA GLU A 417 4.10 47.34 53.28
C GLU A 417 3.36 48.67 53.37
N LYS A 418 2.31 48.86 52.55
CA LYS A 418 1.43 50.05 52.61
C LYS A 418 0.82 50.23 54.00
N GLN A 419 0.28 49.16 54.59
CA GLN A 419 -0.24 49.21 55.96
C GLN A 419 0.85 49.56 56.98
N SER A 420 2.06 49.03 56.84
CA SER A 420 3.17 49.36 57.74
C SER A 420 3.59 50.83 57.64
N VAL A 421 3.60 51.39 56.42
CA VAL A 421 3.91 52.80 56.17
C VAL A 421 2.80 53.68 56.74
N PHE A 422 1.54 53.30 56.55
CA PHE A 422 0.40 53.98 57.13
C PHE A 422 0.46 53.97 58.67
N LEU A 423 0.77 52.83 59.29
CA LEU A 423 0.95 52.72 60.74
C LEU A 423 2.14 53.56 61.24
N LYS A 424 3.24 53.63 60.48
CA LYS A 424 4.36 54.54 60.79
C LYS A 424 3.96 56.00 60.71
N GLN A 425 3.21 56.40 59.68
CA GLN A 425 2.68 57.77 59.56
C GLN A 425 1.68 58.10 60.67
N ALA A 426 0.80 57.16 61.04
CA ALA A 426 -0.11 57.33 62.15
C ALA A 426 0.64 57.48 63.48
N ALA A 427 1.69 56.67 63.73
CA ALA A 427 2.52 56.78 64.92
C ALA A 427 3.30 58.11 64.98
N LEU A 428 3.78 58.62 63.84
CA LEU A 428 4.40 59.95 63.76
C LEU A 428 3.39 61.06 64.03
N SER A 429 2.18 60.96 63.47
CA SER A 429 1.09 61.91 63.72
C SER A 429 0.63 61.90 65.17
N GLU A 430 0.54 60.74 65.81
CA GLU A 430 0.24 60.63 67.25
C GLU A 430 1.38 61.19 68.12
N SER A 431 2.64 61.01 67.72
CA SER A 431 3.79 61.62 68.39
C SER A 431 3.79 63.15 68.28
N GLU A 432 3.45 63.69 67.12
CA GLU A 432 3.26 65.14 66.91
C GLU A 432 2.09 65.67 67.73
N LYS A 433 0.99 64.93 67.81
CA LYS A 433 -0.16 65.27 68.67
C LYS A 433 0.24 65.27 70.16
N GLY A 434 1.05 64.32 70.61
CA GLY A 434 1.60 64.29 71.96
C GLY A 434 2.43 65.54 72.27
N LYS A 435 3.35 65.92 71.38
CA LYS A 435 4.15 67.15 71.53
C LYS A 435 3.28 68.42 71.58
N MET A 436 2.21 68.47 70.79
CA MET A 436 1.27 69.60 70.84
C MET A 436 0.47 69.63 72.16
N LEU A 437 0.10 68.48 72.72
CA LEU A 437 -0.55 68.43 74.03
C LEU A 437 0.39 68.90 75.15
N ASP A 438 1.65 68.51 75.13
CA ASP A 438 2.66 68.99 76.10
C ASP A 438 2.84 70.51 76.01
N GLN A 439 2.81 71.09 74.80
CA GLN A 439 2.85 72.55 74.60
C GLN A 439 1.59 73.25 75.11
N ILE A 440 0.42 72.63 74.95
CA ILE A 440 -0.84 73.17 75.49
C ILE A 440 -0.80 73.18 77.02
N GLU A 441 -0.32 72.10 77.64
CA GLU A 441 -0.21 72.01 79.11
C GLU A 441 0.76 73.06 79.69
N GLU A 442 1.89 73.31 79.01
CA GLU A 442 2.84 74.37 79.39
C GLU A 442 2.22 75.76 79.25
N LEU A 443 1.46 76.02 78.17
CA LEU A 443 0.75 77.30 78.00
C LEU A 443 -0.36 77.49 79.04
N GLU A 444 -1.11 76.46 79.40
CA GLU A 444 -2.11 76.52 80.47
C GLU A 444 -1.48 76.86 81.83
N LYS A 445 -0.29 76.33 82.10
CA LYS A 445 0.47 76.66 83.31
C LYS A 445 0.89 78.13 83.34
N GLN A 446 1.35 78.67 82.21
CA GLN A 446 1.68 80.09 82.08
C GLN A 446 0.44 80.99 82.24
N VAL A 447 -0.72 80.56 81.72
CA VAL A 447 -1.99 81.29 81.92
C VAL A 447 -2.37 81.33 83.39
N LYS A 448 -2.24 80.21 84.13
CA LYS A 448 -2.49 80.20 85.58
C LYS A 448 -1.55 81.10 86.37
N GLU A 449 -0.27 81.15 86.01
CA GLU A 449 0.68 82.12 86.61
C GLU A 449 0.24 83.57 86.36
N LYS A 450 -0.12 83.89 85.11
CA LYS A 450 -0.63 85.22 84.73
C LYS A 450 -1.92 85.59 85.47
N GLU A 451 -2.82 84.63 85.69
CA GLU A 451 -4.05 84.84 86.48
C GLU A 451 -3.75 85.14 87.94
N MET A 452 -2.76 84.47 88.54
CA MET A 452 -2.31 84.79 89.90
C MET A 452 -1.67 86.18 89.99
N GLU A 453 -0.84 86.55 89.02
CA GLU A 453 -0.28 87.92 88.93
C GLU A 453 -1.40 88.97 88.80
N LYS A 454 -2.42 88.69 87.98
CA LYS A 454 -3.58 89.57 87.82
C LYS A 454 -4.33 89.73 89.15
N ALA A 455 -4.56 88.65 89.89
CA ALA A 455 -5.22 88.70 91.19
C ALA A 455 -4.40 89.51 92.24
N GLU A 456 -3.07 89.44 92.21
CA GLU A 456 -2.22 90.30 93.05
C GLU A 456 -2.31 91.78 92.65
N LEU A 457 -2.33 92.07 91.35
CA LEU A 457 -2.49 93.44 90.85
C LEU A 457 -3.86 94.03 91.21
N GLU A 458 -4.94 93.23 91.12
CA GLU A 458 -6.28 93.64 91.55
C GLU A 458 -6.33 93.95 93.06
N LYS A 459 -5.64 93.17 93.89
CA LYS A 459 -5.47 93.50 95.32
C LYS A 459 -4.74 94.84 95.54
N LYS A 460 -3.70 95.12 94.75
CA LYS A 460 -2.97 96.39 94.84
C LYS A 460 -3.86 97.57 94.41
N LEU A 461 -4.63 97.42 93.35
CA LEU A 461 -5.61 98.43 92.91
C LEU A 461 -6.66 98.71 94.00
N ALA A 462 -7.24 97.67 94.59
CA ALA A 462 -8.20 97.83 95.68
C ALA A 462 -7.59 98.56 96.89
N SER A 463 -6.31 98.33 97.19
CA SER A 463 -5.61 99.05 98.27
C SER A 463 -5.37 100.53 97.94
N LEU A 464 -5.12 100.85 96.67
CA LEU A 464 -4.97 102.23 96.20
C LEU A 464 -6.31 102.96 96.19
N ASP A 465 -7.39 102.32 95.74
CA ASP A 465 -8.73 102.90 95.77
C ASP A 465 -9.19 103.20 97.20
N ALA A 466 -8.84 102.34 98.16
CA ALA A 466 -9.09 102.61 99.58
C ALA A 466 -8.31 103.84 100.10
N ALA A 467 -7.06 104.03 99.66
CA ALA A 467 -6.26 105.20 100.03
C ALA A 467 -6.80 106.50 99.39
N ILE A 468 -7.30 106.43 98.15
CA ILE A 468 -7.97 107.56 97.48
C ILE A 468 -9.25 107.94 98.22
N ALA A 469 -10.09 106.95 98.59
CA ALA A 469 -11.31 107.21 99.36
C ALA A 469 -11.01 107.87 100.72
N GLU A 470 -9.89 107.53 101.36
CA GLU A 470 -9.44 108.16 102.61
C GLU A 470 -8.96 109.62 102.41
N LEU A 471 -8.30 109.91 101.27
CA LEU A 471 -7.94 111.27 100.87
C LEU A 471 -9.18 112.12 100.54
N GLU A 472 -10.16 111.60 99.82
CA GLU A 472 -11.41 112.30 99.51
C GLU A 472 -12.21 112.61 100.79
N LYS A 473 -12.16 111.72 101.79
CA LYS A 473 -12.79 111.94 103.10
C LYS A 473 -12.10 113.05 103.90
N LYS A 474 -10.77 113.20 103.78
CA LYS A 474 -10.03 114.33 104.39
C LYS A 474 -10.34 115.68 103.73
N VAL A 475 -10.66 115.72 102.44
CA VAL A 475 -11.03 116.96 101.75
C VAL A 475 -12.43 117.45 102.14
N ARG A 476 -13.38 116.55 102.44
CA ARG A 476 -14.77 116.91 102.80
C ARG A 476 -14.96 117.46 104.22
N SER A 477 -13.98 117.39 105.12
CA SER A 477 -14.14 117.80 106.53
C SER A 477 -13.55 119.16 106.92
N GLY A 478 -13.21 120.02 105.96
CA GLY A 478 -13.13 121.48 106.16
C GLY A 478 -11.75 122.06 106.51
N GLY A 479 -11.34 123.08 105.75
CA GLY A 479 -10.24 123.98 106.09
C GLY A 479 -9.61 124.77 104.92
N GLY A 480 -10.34 125.74 104.35
CA GLY A 480 -9.82 126.90 103.60
C GLY A 480 -9.40 126.67 102.13
N ALA A 481 -9.51 127.61 101.19
CA ALA A 481 -10.04 128.98 101.16
C ALA A 481 -10.20 129.38 99.67
N GLY A 482 -11.20 130.17 99.32
CA GLY A 482 -11.29 130.81 98.00
C GLY A 482 -12.72 131.00 97.49
N ALA A 483 -13.23 132.22 97.60
CA ALA A 483 -14.52 132.64 97.04
C ALA A 483 -14.55 132.52 95.49
N PRO A 484 -15.73 132.35 94.86
CA PRO A 484 -15.83 132.12 93.42
C PRO A 484 -15.29 133.30 92.59
N MET A 485 -14.35 133.00 91.70
CA MET A 485 -13.73 133.94 90.76
C MET A 485 -14.30 133.75 89.35
N GLU A 486 -14.47 134.83 88.60
CA GLU A 486 -14.79 134.79 87.16
C GLU A 486 -13.48 134.67 86.37
N TYR A 487 -13.40 133.71 85.44
CA TYR A 487 -12.21 133.44 84.63
C TYR A 487 -12.49 133.70 83.15
N ILE A 488 -11.52 134.27 82.44
CA ILE A 488 -11.53 134.39 80.98
C ILE A 488 -10.20 133.90 80.40
N VAL A 489 -10.28 133.18 79.28
CA VAL A 489 -9.12 132.62 78.58
C VAL A 489 -8.90 133.39 77.29
N GLU A 490 -7.70 133.90 77.09
CA GLU A 490 -7.27 134.56 75.87
C GLU A 490 -6.06 133.81 75.31
N THR A 491 -5.93 133.78 73.99
CA THR A 491 -4.81 133.08 73.33
C THR A 491 -3.96 134.06 72.55
N VAL A 492 -2.65 133.88 72.62
CA VAL A 492 -1.67 134.62 71.82
C VAL A 492 -0.95 133.59 70.97
N GLU A 493 -1.14 133.69 69.66
CA GLU A 493 -0.45 132.84 68.68
C GLU A 493 1.05 133.16 68.67
N HIS A 494 1.87 132.13 68.56
CA HIS A 494 3.30 132.31 68.31
C HIS A 494 3.51 132.99 66.95
N ASN A 495 4.59 133.76 66.82
CA ASN A 495 4.96 134.38 65.56
C ASN A 495 5.41 133.29 64.55
N LYS A 496 5.67 133.68 63.29
CA LYS A 496 6.12 132.74 62.23
C LYS A 496 7.43 132.00 62.55
N SER A 497 8.16 132.39 63.59
CA SER A 497 9.38 131.74 64.07
C SER A 497 9.13 130.77 65.23
N SER A 498 7.87 130.47 65.57
CA SER A 498 7.47 129.68 66.74
C SER A 498 7.90 130.29 68.07
N GLU A 499 8.06 131.62 68.14
CA GLU A 499 8.33 132.36 69.38
C GLU A 499 7.11 133.19 69.80
N VAL A 500 6.92 133.40 71.10
CA VAL A 500 5.75 134.14 71.62
C VAL A 500 5.67 135.52 70.98
N ASN A 501 4.51 135.87 70.41
CA ASN A 501 4.31 137.20 69.83
C ASN A 501 4.23 138.27 70.95
N VAL A 502 5.39 138.80 71.33
CA VAL A 502 5.55 139.73 72.46
C VAL A 502 4.74 141.02 72.27
N GLU A 503 4.61 141.53 71.04
CA GLU A 503 3.79 142.71 70.77
C GLU A 503 2.31 142.45 71.02
N ALA A 504 1.77 141.33 70.51
CA ALA A 504 0.38 140.94 70.73
C ALA A 504 0.11 140.67 72.22
N LEU A 505 1.01 139.95 72.89
CA LEU A 505 0.94 139.66 74.32
C LEU A 505 0.92 140.95 75.15
N SER A 506 1.84 141.89 74.88
CA SER A 506 1.93 143.14 75.62
C SER A 506 0.69 144.02 75.44
N LYS A 507 0.12 144.04 74.23
CA LYS A 507 -1.15 144.72 73.94
C LYS A 507 -2.32 144.12 74.71
N LEU A 508 -2.39 142.78 74.76
CA LEU A 508 -3.44 142.05 75.45
C LEU A 508 -3.37 142.23 76.98
N LEU A 509 -2.17 142.10 77.56
CA LEU A 509 -1.94 142.32 79.00
C LEU A 509 -2.30 143.75 79.42
N LYS A 510 -1.88 144.78 78.65
CA LYS A 510 -2.25 146.18 78.94
C LYS A 510 -3.76 146.42 78.87
N LYS A 511 -4.43 145.83 77.88
CA LYS A 511 -5.89 145.95 77.75
C LYS A 511 -6.62 145.29 78.93
N LYS A 512 -6.24 144.07 79.29
CA LYS A 512 -6.89 143.32 80.37
C LYS A 512 -6.61 143.91 81.75
N SER A 513 -5.40 144.42 81.99
CA SER A 513 -5.12 145.13 83.24
C SER A 513 -5.91 146.43 83.36
N ALA A 514 -6.12 147.17 82.26
CA ALA A 514 -6.95 148.37 82.25
C ALA A 514 -8.44 148.06 82.52
N GLU A 515 -8.92 146.87 82.12
CA GLU A 515 -10.27 146.36 82.40
C GLU A 515 -10.42 145.73 83.80
N GLY A 516 -9.34 145.74 84.61
CA GLY A 516 -9.34 145.22 85.99
C GLY A 516 -9.18 143.71 86.11
N TRP A 517 -8.74 143.01 85.05
CA TRP A 517 -8.47 141.57 85.08
C TRP A 517 -7.03 141.29 85.53
N THR A 518 -6.85 140.26 86.36
CA THR A 518 -5.54 139.81 86.82
C THR A 518 -5.15 138.54 86.07
N LEU A 519 -3.93 138.48 85.52
CA LEU A 519 -3.43 137.24 84.91
C LEU A 519 -3.18 136.21 86.02
N ILE A 520 -3.73 135.01 85.88
CA ILE A 520 -3.65 133.92 86.87
C ILE A 520 -2.69 132.83 86.42
N SER A 521 -2.74 132.44 85.15
CA SER A 521 -1.89 131.36 84.63
C SER A 521 -1.58 131.58 83.15
N VAL A 522 -0.41 131.11 82.75
CA VAL A 522 0.03 131.02 81.36
C VAL A 522 0.35 129.57 81.11
N VAL A 523 -0.28 128.98 80.10
CA VAL A 523 -0.04 127.60 79.68
C VAL A 523 0.53 127.64 78.27
N ASP A 524 1.68 127.00 78.11
CA ASP A 524 2.32 126.81 76.81
C ASP A 524 1.86 125.46 76.23
N ASP A 525 1.18 125.48 75.08
CA ASP A 525 0.58 124.31 74.41
C ASP A 525 1.50 123.84 73.27
N ASP A 526 2.62 123.18 73.63
CA ASP A 526 3.62 122.60 72.71
C ASP A 526 3.17 121.21 72.20
N GLY A 527 2.37 121.17 71.14
CA GLY A 527 1.64 119.96 70.72
C GLY A 527 2.40 118.93 69.84
N GLY A 528 3.71 119.07 69.61
CA GLY A 528 4.37 118.48 68.43
C GLY A 528 5.53 117.47 68.59
N LYS A 529 5.94 117.00 69.79
CA LYS A 529 7.31 116.43 69.98
C LYS A 529 7.51 115.01 70.59
N LEU A 530 6.52 114.10 70.62
CA LEU A 530 6.69 112.77 71.28
C LEU A 530 6.45 111.53 70.39
N ILE A 531 7.11 111.45 69.22
CA ILE A 531 7.42 110.18 68.54
C ILE A 531 8.93 110.13 68.28
N SER A 532 9.73 109.79 69.30
CA SER A 532 11.18 109.52 69.19
C SER A 532 11.71 108.93 70.50
N SER A 533 11.34 107.69 70.84
CA SER A 533 12.09 106.87 71.80
C SER A 533 11.61 105.42 71.70
N MET A 534 12.54 104.49 71.49
CA MET A 534 12.38 103.03 71.37
C MET A 534 12.10 102.46 69.96
N GLY A 535 13.10 102.58 69.07
CA GLY A 535 13.49 101.43 68.23
C GLY A 535 14.32 100.43 69.04
N GLY A 536 14.59 99.19 68.63
CA GLY A 536 14.27 98.40 67.45
C GLY A 536 14.27 96.91 67.86
N GLY A 537 14.21 95.89 67.00
CA GLY A 537 14.21 95.86 65.56
C GLY A 537 13.80 94.48 65.03
N SER A 538 13.60 94.47 63.71
CA SER A 538 13.55 93.34 62.75
C SER A 538 12.61 92.15 63.06
N GLU A 539 11.37 92.27 62.61
CA GLU A 539 10.76 91.46 61.52
C GLU A 539 9.24 91.55 61.67
N ALA A 540 8.58 92.23 60.73
CA ALA A 540 7.23 91.90 60.26
C ALA A 540 6.85 92.92 59.19
N GLY A 541 7.12 92.56 57.93
CA GLY A 541 6.41 93.15 56.82
C GLY A 541 4.94 92.79 56.94
N LEU A 542 4.13 93.73 57.42
CA LEU A 542 2.69 93.74 57.24
C LEU A 542 2.30 95.11 56.68
N SER A 543 2.64 95.25 55.40
CA SER A 543 2.08 96.26 54.52
C SER A 543 0.57 96.08 54.46
N SER A 544 -0.17 97.09 54.92
CA SER A 544 -1.49 97.52 54.46
C SER A 544 -2.40 97.85 55.63
N LEU A 545 -2.47 99.14 55.97
CA LEU A 545 -3.67 99.85 56.40
C LEU A 545 -3.34 101.34 56.51
N SER A 546 -3.17 101.96 55.34
CA SER A 546 -3.21 103.41 55.14
C SER A 546 -4.65 103.91 55.25
N GLY A 547 -4.95 104.89 56.11
CA GLY A 547 -6.26 105.53 56.05
C GLY A 547 -6.67 106.53 57.15
N SER A 548 -5.84 107.51 57.53
CA SER A 548 -6.30 108.89 57.85
C SER A 548 -5.14 109.81 58.29
N PRO A 549 -5.04 111.05 57.78
CA PRO A 549 -4.09 112.05 58.25
C PRO A 549 -4.78 112.96 59.29
N PHE A 550 -4.24 113.09 60.51
CA PHE A 550 -4.69 114.11 61.45
C PHE A 550 -3.54 115.02 61.87
N SER A 551 -3.85 116.32 61.84
CA SER A 551 -2.99 117.51 61.71
C SER A 551 -1.97 117.74 62.82
N GLN A 552 -0.77 118.21 62.46
CA GLN A 552 0.13 118.93 63.38
C GLN A 552 -0.60 120.15 63.95
N LYS A 553 -0.73 120.23 65.29
CA LYS A 553 -1.23 121.43 65.99
C LYS A 553 -0.13 122.50 66.04
N GLU A 554 -0.49 123.75 65.81
CA GLU A 554 0.38 124.94 65.94
C GLU A 554 0.50 125.36 67.42
N ASP A 555 1.72 125.72 67.83
CA ASP A 555 2.04 126.10 69.22
C ASP A 555 1.41 127.46 69.56
N ARG A 556 0.83 127.59 70.77
CA ARG A 556 0.11 128.79 71.21
C ARG A 556 0.25 129.02 72.71
N LEU A 557 0.28 130.28 73.10
CA LEU A 557 0.30 130.68 74.50
C LEU A 557 -1.13 130.95 74.98
N VAL A 558 -1.60 130.17 75.94
CA VAL A 558 -2.95 130.33 76.54
C VAL A 558 -2.81 131.10 77.85
N LEU A 559 -3.45 132.26 77.93
CA LEU A 559 -3.44 133.13 79.11
C LEU A 559 -4.80 133.09 79.80
N ILE A 560 -4.82 132.67 81.06
CA ILE A 560 -6.02 132.62 81.89
C ILE A 560 -5.99 133.83 82.83
N PHE A 561 -6.96 134.72 82.67
CA PHE A 561 -7.19 135.85 83.57
C PHE A 561 -8.35 135.54 84.51
N GLY A 562 -8.33 136.11 85.70
CA GLY A 562 -9.51 136.09 86.55
C GLY A 562 -9.67 137.34 87.39
N ARG A 563 -10.90 137.56 87.82
CA ARG A 563 -11.31 138.64 88.71
C ARG A 563 -12.33 138.11 89.71
N PRO A 564 -12.36 138.63 90.94
CA PRO A 564 -13.37 138.23 91.92
C PRO A 564 -14.77 138.67 91.43
N MET A 565 -15.74 137.75 91.45
CA MET A 565 -17.15 138.07 91.15
C MET A 565 -17.68 139.04 92.22
N LYS A 566 -18.36 140.11 91.78
CA LYS A 566 -19.04 141.05 92.68
C LYS A 566 -20.32 140.45 93.26
#